data_AF-A0A3N5F6M1-F1
#
_entry.id   AF-A0A3N5F6M1-F1
#
_cell.length_a   1.000
_cell.length_b   1.000
_cell.length_c   1.000
_cell.angle_alpha   90.00
_cell.angle_beta   90.00
_cell.angle_gamma   90.00
#
_symmetry.space_group_name_H-M   'P 1'
#
loop_
_entity.id
_entity.type
_entity.pdbx_description
1 polymer ?
#
loop_
_entity_poly.entity_id
_entity_poly.type
_entity_poly.pdbx_seq_one_letter_code
_entity_poly.pdbx_strand_id
1 'polypeptide(L)' 'MTIVAVVGLGYVGLPLAVEFGKKFETIGFDLSEGKIANYKNYCDPTGEVSTEDLKAATRLSVSTDPSTISRA' A
#
# COMPACT_ATOMS: atom_id res chain seq x y z
N MET A 1 19.58 -1.22 -3.06
CA MET A 1 18.35 -0.43 -3.23
C MET A 1 17.46 -0.77 -2.05
N THR A 2 16.92 0.21 -1.33
CA THR A 2 16.09 -0.06 -0.14
C THR A 2 14.64 -0.22 -0.56
N ILE A 3 14.01 -1.33 -0.16
CA ILE A 3 12.58 -1.60 -0.34
C ILE A 3 11.92 -1.50 1.04
N VAL A 4 10.76 -0.87 1.12
CA VAL A 4 10.00 -0.72 2.36
C VAL A 4 8.80 -1.65 2.33
N ALA A 5 8.70 -2.58 3.29
CA ALA A 5 7.48 -3.36 3.48
C ALA A 5 6.64 -2.77 4.63
N VAL A 6 5.36 -2.54 4.36
CA VAL A 6 4.35 -2.13 5.35
C VAL A 6 3.36 -3.27 5.54
N VAL A 7 3.37 -3.87 6.72
CA VAL A 7 2.51 -5.01 7.08
C VAL A 7 1.32 -4.50 7.89
N GLY A 8 0.12 -4.67 7.33
CA GLY A 8 -1.14 -4.10 7.80
C GLY A 8 -1.42 -2.75 7.13
N LEU A 9 -2.54 -2.65 6.42
CA LEU A 9 -3.00 -1.45 5.71
C LEU A 9 -4.33 -0.98 6.34
N GLY A 10 -4.26 -0.57 7.59
CA GLY A 10 -5.32 0.18 8.27
C GLY A 10 -4.95 1.66 8.41
N TYR A 11 -5.59 2.33 9.37
CA TYR A 11 -5.46 3.76 9.65
C TYR A 11 -4.04 4.33 9.60
N VAL A 12 -3.07 3.60 10.13
CA VAL A 12 -1.66 4.03 10.14
C VAL A 12 -0.91 3.50 8.92
N GLY A 13 -1.13 2.24 8.57
CA GLY A 13 -0.33 1.54 7.58
C GLY A 13 -0.57 2.02 6.15
N LEU A 14 -1.82 2.30 5.78
CA LEU A 14 -2.14 2.75 4.42
C LEU A 14 -1.52 4.12 4.11
N PRO A 15 -1.70 5.19 4.92
CA PRO A 15 -1.04 6.47 4.68
C PRO A 15 0.49 6.36 4.64
N LEU A 16 1.09 5.54 5.52
CA LEU A 16 2.54 5.30 5.50
C LEU A 16 2.99 4.64 4.20
N ALA A 17 2.32 3.57 3.77
CA ALA A 17 2.64 2.86 2.54
C ALA A 17 2.53 3.78 1.31
N VAL A 18 1.55 4.69 1.30
CA VAL A 18 1.36 5.68 0.25
C VAL A 18 2.49 6.72 0.23
N GLU A 19 2.84 7.30 1.38
CA GLU A 19 3.94 8.27 1.45
C GLU A 19 5.31 7.65 1.13
N PHE A 20 5.54 6.41 1.54
CA PHE A 20 6.73 5.66 1.13
C PHE A 20 6.68 5.34 -0.37
N GLY A 21 5.54 4.93 -0.91
CA GLY A 21 5.35 4.63 -2.34
C GLY A 21 5.55 5.83 -3.27
N LYS A 22 5.52 7.06 -2.74
CA LYS A 22 5.92 8.27 -3.48
C LYS A 22 7.44 8.42 -3.60
N LYS A 23 8.24 7.75 -2.75
CA LYS A 23 9.70 7.98 -2.60
C LYS A 23 10.57 6.73 -2.74
N PHE A 24 10.06 5.55 -2.39
CA PHE A 24 10.76 4.27 -2.34
C PHE A 24 9.90 3.18 -2.98
N GLU A 25 10.54 2.12 -3.45
CA GLU A 25 9.80 0.90 -3.80
C GLU A 25 9.18 0.34 -2.52
N THR A 26 7.85 0.25 -2.51
CA THR A 26 7.08 -0.02 -1.30
C THR A 26 6.12 -1.18 -1.54
N ILE A 27 6.10 -2.12 -0.60
CA ILE A 27 5.23 -3.29 -0.60
C ILE A 27 4.24 -3.13 0.56
N GLY A 28 2.98 -2.90 0.24
CA GLY A 28 1.89 -2.92 1.20
C GLY A 28 1.27 -4.33 1.28
N PHE A 29 1.22 -4.91 2.47
CA PHE A 29 0.59 -6.20 2.70
C PHE A 29 -0.57 -6.07 3.69
N ASP A 30 -1.71 -6.70 3.39
CA ASP A 30 -2.84 -6.85 4.31
C ASP A 30 -3.55 -8.18 4.03
N LEU A 31 -4.17 -8.80 5.04
CA LEU A 31 -4.91 -10.06 4.87
C LEU A 31 -6.27 -9.85 4.18
N SER A 32 -6.79 -8.62 4.20
CA SER A 32 -8.10 -8.31 3.63
C SER A 32 -8.05 -8.16 2.12
N GLU A 33 -8.54 -9.18 1.40
CA GLU A 33 -8.69 -9.13 -0.06
C GLU A 33 -9.53 -7.94 -0.53
N GLY A 34 -10.59 -7.60 0.21
CA GLY A 34 -11.47 -6.47 -0.11
C GLY A 34 -10.74 -5.12 -0.06
N LYS A 35 -9.92 -4.90 0.97
CA LYS A 35 -9.08 -3.69 1.05
C LYS A 35 -8.09 -3.63 -0.12
N ILE A 36 -7.37 -4.71 -0.37
CA ILE A 36 -6.38 -4.79 -1.45
C ILE A 36 -7.03 -4.54 -2.82
N ALA A 37 -8.23 -5.08 -3.07
CA ALA A 37 -8.98 -4.82 -4.28
C ALA A 37 -9.37 -3.33 -4.42
N ASN A 38 -9.81 -2.68 -3.34
CA ASN A 38 -10.12 -1.25 -3.37
C ASN A 38 -8.86 -0.41 -3.66
N TYR A 39 -7.75 -0.68 -2.97
CA TYR A 39 -6.50 0.07 -3.15
C TYR A 39 -5.91 -0.10 -4.56
N LYS A 40 -6.02 -1.29 -5.17
CA LYS A 40 -5.64 -1.51 -6.58
C LYS A 40 -6.45 -0.69 -7.57
N ASN A 41 -7.67 -0.31 -7.19
CA ASN A 41 -8.53 0.60 -7.95
C ASN A 41 -8.38 2.07 -7.52
N TYR A 42 -7.33 2.40 -6.75
CA TYR A 42 -7.06 3.73 -6.21
C TYR A 42 -8.22 4.28 -5.36
N CYS A 43 -8.94 3.39 -4.68
CA CYS A 43 -10.05 3.74 -3.81
C CYS A 43 -9.73 3.32 -2.38
N ASP A 44 -9.80 4.26 -1.44
CA ASP A 44 -9.83 3.96 -0.01
C ASP A 44 -11.25 4.23 0.52
N PRO A 45 -12.03 3.18 0.88
CA PRO A 45 -13.40 3.34 1.35
C PRO A 45 -13.51 4.06 2.71
N THR A 46 -12.40 4.20 3.44
CA THR A 46 -12.38 4.89 4.74
C THR A 46 -12.21 6.40 4.60
N GLY A 47 -11.66 6.85 3.46
CA GLY A 47 -11.33 8.26 3.21
C GLY A 47 -10.08 8.75 3.94
N GLU A 48 -9.25 7.86 4.48
CA GLU A 48 -7.96 8.21 5.11
C GLU A 48 -6.94 8.69 4.07
N VAL A 49 -7.01 8.14 2.86
CA VAL A 49 -6.16 8.52 1.73
C VAL A 49 -6.99 8.89 0.51
N SER A 50 -6.64 10.00 -0.14
CA SER A 50 -7.31 10.45 -1.36
C SER A 50 -6.99 9.54 -2.57
N THR A 51 -7.86 9.55 -3.59
CA THR A 51 -7.60 8.85 -4.86
C THR A 51 -6.33 9.39 -5.52
N GLU A 52 -6.11 10.70 -5.41
CA GLU A 52 -4.95 11.41 -5.92
C GLU A 52 -3.66 10.94 -5.25
N ASP A 53 -3.67 10.79 -3.93
CA ASP A 53 -2.51 10.31 -3.18
C ASP A 53 -2.18 8.84 -3.48
N LEU A 54 -3.21 7.98 -3.57
CA LEU A 54 -3.03 6.58 -4.00
C LEU A 54 -2.41 6.50 -5.40
N LYS A 55 -2.86 7.34 -6.33
CA LYS A 55 -2.29 7.41 -7.69
C LYS A 55 -0.87 7.99 -7.71
N ALA A 56 -0.57 8.93 -6.81
CA ALA A 56 0.76 9.53 -6.69
C ALA A 56 1.80 8.55 -6.13
N ALA A 57 1.38 7.52 -5.37
CA ALA A 57 2.23 6.45 -4.86
C ALA A 57 2.63 5.45 -5.96
N THR A 58 3.25 5.94 -7.04
CA THR A 58 3.62 5.17 -8.24
C THR A 58 4.55 3.98 -8.01
N ARG A 59 5.17 3.90 -6.82
CA ARG A 59 6.08 2.81 -6.43
C ARG A 59 5.51 1.92 -5.33
N LEU A 60 4.23 2.08 -4.98
CA LEU A 60 3.52 1.22 -4.06
C LEU A 60 2.88 0.04 -4.81
N SER A 61 3.18 -1.18 -4.37
CA SER A 61 2.44 -2.39 -4.75
C SER A 61 1.71 -2.94 -3.52
N VAL A 62 0.45 -3.34 -3.68
CA VAL A 62 -0.35 -3.92 -2.60
C VAL A 62 -0.70 -5.39 -2.86
N SER A 63 -0.59 -6.25 -1.85
CA SER A 63 -0.81 -7.70 -1.97
C SER A 63 -1.40 -8.32 -0.71
N THR A 64 -2.12 -9.44 -0.88
CA THR A 64 -2.48 -10.38 0.19
C THR A 64 -1.52 -11.56 0.31
N ASP A 65 -0.54 -11.67 -0.59
CA ASP A 65 0.45 -12.74 -0.60
C ASP A 65 1.68 -12.34 0.25
N PRO A 66 1.92 -12.99 1.40
CA PRO A 66 3.06 -12.67 2.26
C PRO A 66 4.41 -12.98 1.61
N SER A 67 4.45 -13.81 0.56
CA SER A 67 5.69 -14.09 -0.17
C SER A 67 6.32 -12.82 -0.77
N THR A 68 5.49 -11.82 -1.07
CA THR A 68 5.91 -10.53 -1.62
C THR A 68 6.83 -9.75 -0.68
N ILE A 69 6.70 -9.95 0.63
CA ILE A 69 7.50 -9.26 1.67
C ILE A 69 8.97 -9.66 1.58
N SER A 70 9.31 -10.87 1.10
CA SER A 70 10.68 -11.38 0.99
C SER A 70 11.60 -10.56 0.09
N ARG A 71 11.04 -9.64 -0.70
CA ARG A 71 11.77 -8.71 -1.57
C ARG A 71 12.33 -7.51 -0.81
N ALA A 72 11.80 -7.21 0.39
CA ALA A 72 12.23 -6.11 1.25
C ALA A 72 13.35 -6.53 2.19
#